data_AF-R5MAB0-F1
#
_entry.id   AF-R5MAB0-F1
#
_cell.length_a   1.000
_cell.length_b   1.000
_cell.length_c   1.000
_cell.angle_alpha   90.00
_cell.angle_beta   90.00
_cell.angle_gamma   90.00
#
_symmetry.space_group_name_H-M   'P 1'
#
loop_
_entity.id
_entity.type
_entity.pdbx_description
1 polymer ?
#
loop_
_entity_poly.entity_id
_entity_poly.type
_entity_poly.pdbx_seq_one_letter_code
_entity_poly.pdbx_strand_id
1 'polypeptide(L)'
;MQYLKNYGFSNSEIEWLNDNVTPAIKKELDLEEKLVSANLDYLKDLGVENYKEIFNSYYGMFLMDNSSFTEIFNKYDQNDLIDKLRKNVAIVEYL
;
A
#
# COMPACT_ATOMS: atom_id res chain seq x y z
N MET A 1 -13.30 4.75 -0.89
CA MET A 1 -12.24 3.99 -0.17
C MET A 1 -12.40 4.12 1.35
N GLN A 2 -13.60 3.89 1.90
CA GLN A 2 -13.86 4.12 3.34
C GLN A 2 -13.22 3.07 4.24
N TYR A 3 -12.98 1.86 3.73
CA TYR A 3 -12.32 0.77 4.45
C TYR A 3 -10.89 1.11 4.88
N LEU A 4 -10.22 2.07 4.23
CA LEU A 4 -8.90 2.57 4.63
C LEU A 4 -8.88 3.15 6.05
N LYS A 5 -10.04 3.52 6.62
CA LYS A 5 -10.14 3.90 8.04
C LYS A 5 -9.72 2.79 9.00
N ASN A 6 -9.94 1.52 8.62
CA ASN A 6 -9.49 0.35 9.38
C ASN A 6 -7.96 0.25 9.42
N TYR A 7 -7.28 0.97 8.51
CA TYR A 7 -5.84 1.09 8.39
C TYR A 7 -5.30 2.43 8.90
N GLY A 8 -6.10 3.20 9.65
CA GLY A 8 -5.65 4.45 10.27
C GLY A 8 -5.51 5.63 9.30
N PHE A 9 -6.15 5.57 8.13
CA PHE A 9 -6.31 6.74 7.27
C PHE A 9 -7.41 7.65 7.81
N SER A 10 -7.08 8.93 7.95
CA SER A 10 -8.01 10.00 8.29
C SER A 10 -8.97 10.31 7.14
N ASN A 11 -10.07 10.99 7.44
CA ASN A 11 -10.99 11.48 6.41
C ASN A 11 -10.27 12.37 5.39
N SER A 12 -9.38 13.25 5.84
CA SER A 12 -8.62 14.16 4.97
C SER A 12 -7.64 13.41 4.05
N GLU A 13 -7.00 12.35 4.52
CA GLU A 13 -6.14 11.51 3.68
C GLU A 13 -6.97 10.79 2.59
N ILE A 14 -8.15 10.28 2.96
CA ILE A 14 -9.06 9.62 2.00
C ILE A 14 -9.64 10.62 1.00
N GLU A 15 -10.00 11.84 1.43
CA GLU A 15 -10.44 12.92 0.55
C GLU A 15 -9.34 13.33 -0.43
N TRP A 16 -8.10 13.47 0.05
CA TRP A 16 -6.97 13.75 -0.83
C TRP A 16 -6.78 12.68 -1.90
N LEU A 17 -6.87 11.39 -1.55
CA LEU A 17 -6.85 10.29 -2.51
C LEU A 17 -8.03 10.38 -3.51
N ASN A 18 -9.24 10.68 -2.99
CA ASN A 18 -10.46 10.88 -3.79
C ASN A 18 -10.43 12.11 -4.69
N ASP A 19 -9.47 13.03 -4.53
CA ASP A 19 -9.30 14.19 -5.41
C ASP A 19 -8.15 13.97 -6.39
N ASN A 20 -7.05 13.36 -5.97
CA ASN A 20 -5.80 13.30 -6.73
C ASN A 20 -5.61 12.03 -7.58
N VAL A 21 -6.28 10.93 -7.24
CA VAL A 21 -6.19 9.69 -8.01
C VAL A 21 -7.11 9.77 -9.26
N THR A 22 -6.87 9.01 -10.32
CA THR A 22 -7.80 9.03 -11.46
C THR A 22 -9.12 8.31 -11.10
N PRO A 23 -10.27 8.69 -11.69
CA PRO A 23 -11.55 8.03 -11.42
C PRO A 23 -11.54 6.52 -11.66
N ALA A 24 -10.79 6.05 -12.66
CA ALA A 24 -10.64 4.64 -12.96
C ALA A 24 -9.97 3.87 -11.81
N ILE A 25 -8.83 4.37 -11.33
CA ILE A 25 -8.10 3.74 -10.23
C ILE A 25 -8.87 3.85 -8.91
N LYS A 26 -9.53 4.98 -8.62
CA LYS A 26 -10.39 5.11 -7.42
C LYS A 26 -11.47 4.04 -7.39
N LYS A 27 -12.14 3.83 -8.52
CA LYS A 27 -13.17 2.80 -8.67
C LYS A 27 -12.60 1.41 -8.42
N GLU A 28 -11.42 1.12 -8.95
CA GLU A 28 -10.76 -0.17 -8.78
C GLU A 28 -10.32 -0.40 -7.32
N LEU A 29 -9.71 0.60 -6.67
CA LEU A 29 -9.39 0.56 -5.25
C LEU A 29 -10.63 0.36 -4.36
N ASP A 30 -11.79 0.86 -4.77
CA ASP A 30 -13.05 0.63 -4.07
C ASP A 30 -13.68 -0.74 -4.33
N LEU A 31 -13.58 -1.26 -5.57
CA LEU A 31 -14.11 -2.57 -5.92
C LEU A 31 -13.26 -3.71 -5.33
N GLU A 32 -11.94 -3.54 -5.35
CA GLU A 32 -10.96 -4.54 -4.93
C GLU A 32 -10.57 -4.40 -3.45
N GLU A 33 -11.50 -3.95 -2.59
CA GLU A 33 -11.28 -3.74 -1.16
C GLU A 33 -10.58 -4.92 -0.48
N LYS A 34 -10.99 -6.16 -0.78
CA LYS A 34 -10.41 -7.36 -0.17
C LYS A 34 -8.95 -7.55 -0.57
N LEU A 35 -8.62 -7.30 -1.83
CA LEU A 35 -7.26 -7.43 -2.36
C LEU A 35 -6.35 -6.36 -1.76
N VAL A 36 -6.81 -5.10 -1.80
CA VAL A 36 -6.07 -3.97 -1.24
C VAL A 36 -5.84 -4.17 0.26
N SER A 37 -6.86 -4.63 0.98
CA SER A 37 -6.77 -4.96 2.41
C SER A 37 -5.74 -6.06 2.67
N ALA A 38 -5.74 -7.15 1.91
CA ALA A 38 -4.76 -8.23 2.06
C ALA A 38 -3.32 -7.74 1.82
N ASN A 39 -3.11 -6.85 0.85
CA ASN A 39 -1.79 -6.27 0.56
C ASN A 39 -1.35 -5.27 1.66
N LEU A 40 -2.27 -4.50 2.23
CA LEU A 40 -2.00 -3.63 3.40
C LEU A 40 -1.72 -4.44 4.67
N ASP A 41 -2.48 -5.51 4.91
CA ASP A 41 -2.29 -6.42 6.04
C ASP A 41 -0.90 -7.06 5.96
N TYR A 42 -0.49 -7.52 4.77
CA TYR A 42 0.85 -8.07 4.58
C TYR A 42 1.97 -7.09 4.98
N LEU A 43 1.89 -5.81 4.57
CA LEU A 43 2.92 -4.83 4.95
C LEU A 43 2.95 -4.59 6.47
N LYS A 44 1.78 -4.57 7.11
CA LYS A 44 1.68 -4.40 8.57
C LYS A 44 2.24 -5.62 9.30
N ASP A 45 1.91 -6.83 8.85
CA ASP A 45 2.42 -8.08 9.40
C ASP A 45 3.93 -8.21 9.21
N LEU A 46 4.47 -7.67 8.12
CA LEU A 46 5.90 -7.55 7.89
C LEU A 46 6.58 -6.59 8.89
N GLY A 47 5.83 -5.70 9.53
CA GLY A 47 6.36 -4.68 10.46
C GLY A 47 6.70 -3.35 9.78
N VAL A 48 6.20 -3.09 8.58
CA VAL A 48 6.39 -1.82 7.87
C VAL A 48 5.48 -0.76 8.51
N GLU A 49 6.07 0.22 9.20
CA GLU A 49 5.30 1.25 9.93
C GLU A 49 4.80 2.39 9.02
N ASN A 50 5.49 2.67 7.91
CA ASN A 50 5.14 3.72 6.95
C ASN A 50 4.28 3.23 5.76
N TYR A 51 3.50 2.16 5.95
CA TYR A 51 2.63 1.56 4.92
C TYR A 51 1.66 2.56 4.28
N LYS A 52 1.19 3.57 5.03
CA LYS A 52 0.31 4.63 4.47
C LYS A 52 1.02 5.50 3.43
N GLU A 53 2.30 5.81 3.67
CA GLU A 53 3.13 6.59 2.74
C GLU A 53 3.39 5.80 1.46
N ILE A 54 3.68 4.50 1.61
CA ILE A 54 3.83 3.57 0.49
C ILE A 54 2.54 3.49 -0.32
N PHE A 55 1.39 3.32 0.34
CA PHE A 55 0.08 3.29 -0.33
C PHE A 55 -0.20 4.58 -1.10
N ASN A 56 0.01 5.75 -0.49
CA ASN A 56 -0.25 7.03 -1.16
C ASN A 56 0.66 7.26 -2.37
N SER A 57 1.91 6.76 -2.32
CA SER A 57 2.90 6.93 -3.38
C SER A 57 2.74 5.88 -4.49
N TYR A 58 2.29 4.67 -4.15
CA TYR A 58 2.29 3.49 -5.01
C TYR A 58 0.97 2.71 -4.96
N TYR A 59 -0.18 3.40 -4.88
CA TYR A 59 -1.50 2.77 -4.75
C TYR A 59 -1.80 1.72 -5.83
N GLY A 60 -1.23 1.86 -7.03
CA GLY A 60 -1.40 0.88 -8.12
C GLY A 60 -0.80 -0.49 -7.79
N MET A 61 0.26 -0.55 -6.98
CA MET A 61 0.86 -1.81 -6.55
C MET A 61 -0.11 -2.62 -5.68
N PHE A 62 -1.00 -1.96 -4.94
CA PHE A 62 -1.97 -2.63 -4.07
C PHE A 62 -3.13 -3.29 -4.82
N LEU A 63 -3.22 -3.04 -6.13
CA LEU A 63 -4.14 -3.73 -7.05
C LEU A 63 -3.52 -4.98 -7.70
N MET A 64 -2.25 -5.28 -7.41
CA MET A 64 -1.62 -6.52 -7.84
C MET A 64 -2.18 -7.71 -7.06
N ASP A 65 -2.27 -8.86 -7.73
CA ASP A 65 -2.57 -10.14 -7.06
C ASP A 65 -1.65 -10.33 -5.84
N ASN A 66 -2.24 -10.78 -4.73
CA ASN A 66 -1.53 -10.84 -3.45
C ASN A 66 -0.25 -11.69 -3.51
N SER A 67 -0.23 -12.78 -4.28
CA SER A 67 1.00 -13.56 -4.48
C SER A 67 2.11 -12.74 -5.13
N SER A 68 1.80 -12.01 -6.22
CA SER A 68 2.76 -11.15 -6.90
C SER A 68 3.25 -10.02 -6.00
N PHE A 69 2.33 -9.44 -5.21
CA PHE A 69 2.66 -8.41 -4.23
C PHE A 69 3.64 -8.95 -3.17
N THR A 70 3.33 -10.07 -2.53
CA THR A 70 4.19 -10.64 -1.48
C THR A 70 5.55 -11.12 -2.02
N GLU A 71 5.60 -11.62 -3.26
CA GLU A 71 6.86 -12.00 -3.91
C GLU A 71 7.84 -10.84 -4.09
N ILE A 72 7.36 -9.60 -4.29
CA ILE A 72 8.22 -8.41 -4.40
C ILE A 72 9.03 -8.23 -3.11
N PHE A 73 8.36 -8.32 -1.96
CA PHE A 73 8.98 -8.07 -0.66
C PHE A 73 9.76 -9.27 -0.13
N ASN A 74 9.32 -10.50 -0.42
CA ASN A 74 9.96 -11.73 0.04
C ASN A 74 11.34 -12.00 -0.60
N LYS A 75 11.75 -11.27 -1.64
CA LYS A 75 13.09 -11.36 -2.25
C LYS A 75 14.20 -10.80 -1.36
N TYR A 76 13.85 -10.03 -0.34
CA TYR A 76 14.77 -9.29 0.49
C TYR A 76 14.75 -9.82 1.93
N ASP A 77 15.86 -9.63 2.66
CA ASP A 77 15.84 -9.83 4.10
C ASP A 77 14.83 -8.85 4.73
N GLN A 78 13.95 -9.37 5.59
CA GLN A 78 12.84 -8.61 6.15
C GLN A 78 13.32 -7.36 6.89
N ASN A 79 14.37 -7.47 7.71
CA ASN A 79 14.85 -6.34 8.52
C ASN A 79 15.51 -5.28 7.64
N ASP A 80 16.33 -5.70 6.67
CA ASP A 80 16.96 -4.78 5.71
C ASP A 80 15.91 -4.06 4.85
N LEU A 81 14.88 -4.77 4.39
CA LEU A 81 13.77 -4.20 3.63
C LEU A 81 13.01 -3.14 4.43
N ILE A 82 12.62 -3.44 5.68
CA ILE A 82 11.93 -2.50 6.56
C ILE A 82 12.80 -1.26 6.79
N ASP A 83 14.09 -1.44 7.06
CA ASP A 83 15.03 -0.34 7.27
C ASP A 83 15.18 0.54 6.02
N LYS A 84 15.17 -0.04 4.82
CA LYS A 84 15.22 0.69 3.55
C LYS A 84 13.91 1.43 3.28
N LEU A 85 12.76 0.76 3.45
CA LEU A 85 11.43 1.37 3.26
C LEU A 85 11.21 2.56 4.21
N ARG A 86 11.67 2.44 5.46
CA ARG A 86 11.63 3.54 6.44
C ARG A 86 12.50 4.72 6.04
N LYS A 87 13.65 4.49 5.40
CA LYS A 87 14.57 5.56 4.96
C LYS A 87 14.10 6.25 3.69
N ASN A 88 13.52 5.50 2.76
CA ASN A 88 13.08 6.03 1.47
C ASN A 88 12.01 5.12 0.84
N VAL A 89 10.76 5.54 0.83
CA VAL A 89 9.67 4.78 0.17
C VAL A 89 9.88 4.60 -1.33
N ALA A 90 10.69 5.43 -1.99
CA ALA A 90 10.95 5.31 -3.42
C ALA A 90 11.73 4.05 -3.80
N ILE A 91 12.30 3.32 -2.82
CA ILE A 91 12.92 2.03 -3.10
C ILE A 91 11.92 1.00 -3.64
N VAL A 92 10.62 1.20 -3.44
CA VAL A 92 9.54 0.34 -3.95
C VAL A 92 9.58 0.21 -5.48
N GLU A 93 10.05 1.22 -6.20
CA GLU A 93 10.23 1.16 -7.67
C GLU A 93 11.33 0.19 -8.12
N TYR A 94 12.18 -0.24 -7.19
CA TYR A 94 13.35 -1.09 -7.44
C TYR A 94 13.22 -2.49 -6.82
N LEU A 95 12.08 -2.80 -6.18
CA LEU A 95 11.80 -4.11 -5.58
C LEU A 95 11.29 -5.11 -6.64
#